data_AF-A0A1Y2D2W0-F1
#
_entry.id   AF-A0A1Y2D2W0-F1
#
_cell.length_a   1.000
_cell.length_b   1.000
_cell.length_c   1.000
_cell.angle_alpha   90.00
_cell.angle_beta   90.00
_cell.angle_gamma   90.00
#
_symmetry.space_group_name_H-M   'P 1'
#
loop_
_entity.id
_entity.type
_entity.pdbx_description
1 polymer ?
#
loop_
_entity_poly.entity_id
_entity_poly.type
_entity_poly.pdbx_seq_one_letter_code
_entity_poly.pdbx_strand_id
1 'polypeptide(L)'
;MASLHTLPVEVKHEILKQVPINSTLQKVALSGAFAESVFYDITLCHQHIRQSMRVHSSWDDFVAVNSLYNVREWDALPIVYKALLLRESFSLTEGRQVAWSYWKLRESQAMRVVAIWMQSSGWLKGSERMLEWASLNGYWQIVTNLISSIPQSYGIDYDLVWNLALIQNEVGVVQALVSRLDPSVNDSRALCTAAAHDSADVVKILLKCDVDPRAMNYRSLEVAIEQFHIDTLRALLSDSRVQFVTFIYMCVVSIASYVHREVGPAFLFSFLCFYVVSAKAA
;
A
#
# COMPACT_ATOMS: atom_id res chain seq x y z
N MET A 1 20.64 -14.96 -44.84
CA MET A 1 20.29 -15.78 -43.66
C MET A 1 19.25 -14.99 -42.87
N ALA A 2 18.06 -15.56 -42.63
CA ALA A 2 17.02 -14.89 -41.85
C ALA A 2 17.50 -14.74 -40.41
N SER A 3 17.54 -13.50 -39.92
CA SER A 3 17.88 -13.21 -38.53
C SER A 3 16.63 -13.36 -37.67
N LEU A 4 16.78 -13.76 -36.39
CA LEU A 4 15.67 -13.80 -35.44
C LEU A 4 14.97 -12.44 -35.31
N HIS A 5 15.71 -11.35 -35.54
CA HIS A 5 15.16 -9.98 -35.53
C HIS A 5 14.18 -9.73 -36.69
N THR A 6 14.38 -10.38 -37.84
CA THR A 6 13.59 -10.18 -39.08
C THR A 6 12.35 -11.07 -39.18
N LEU A 7 12.10 -11.93 -38.18
CA LEU A 7 10.92 -12.79 -38.19
C LEU A 7 9.62 -11.99 -38.02
N PRO A 8 8.53 -12.36 -38.71
CA PRO A 8 7.20 -11.82 -38.45
C PRO A 8 6.77 -12.04 -37.00
N VAL A 9 5.93 -11.13 -36.48
CA VAL A 9 5.48 -11.16 -35.08
C VAL A 9 4.70 -12.44 -34.75
N GLU A 10 3.93 -12.96 -35.70
CA GLU A 10 3.13 -14.18 -35.58
C GLU A 10 4.04 -15.40 -35.37
N VAL A 11 5.15 -15.48 -36.13
CA VAL A 11 6.14 -16.56 -35.99
C VAL A 11 6.87 -16.44 -34.65
N LYS A 12 7.20 -15.21 -34.23
CA LYS A 12 7.80 -14.98 -32.90
C LYS A 12 6.86 -15.42 -31.78
N HIS A 13 5.56 -15.15 -31.91
CA HIS A 13 4.56 -15.56 -30.92
C HIS A 13 4.43 -17.08 -30.84
N GLU A 14 4.42 -17.80 -31.97
CA GLU A 14 4.39 -19.26 -31.97
C GLU A 14 5.65 -19.88 -31.36
N ILE A 15 6.83 -19.30 -31.59
CA ILE A 15 8.07 -19.72 -30.92
C ILE A 15 7.95 -19.49 -29.41
N LEU A 16 7.49 -18.31 -28.99
CA LEU A 16 7.38 -17.95 -27.57
C LEU A 16 6.41 -18.83 -26.80
N LYS A 17 5.31 -19.29 -27.42
CA LYS A 17 4.36 -20.24 -26.82
C LYS A 17 4.97 -21.60 -26.48
N GLN A 18 6.10 -21.96 -27.09
CA GLN A 18 6.83 -23.20 -26.79
C GLN A 18 7.92 -23.01 -25.72
N VAL A 19 8.23 -21.77 -25.32
CA VAL A 19 9.25 -21.47 -24.31
C VAL A 19 8.66 -21.65 -22.92
N PRO A 20 9.28 -22.41 -22.00
CA PRO A 20 8.71 -22.59 -20.67
C PRO A 20 8.64 -21.27 -19.88
N ILE A 21 7.54 -21.07 -19.14
CA ILE A 21 7.30 -19.91 -18.27
C ILE A 21 8.16 -20.03 -17.01
N ASN A 22 9.44 -19.65 -17.14
CA ASN A 22 10.40 -19.62 -16.04
C ASN A 22 11.50 -18.57 -16.34
N SER A 23 12.64 -18.65 -15.65
CA SER A 23 13.77 -17.73 -15.85
C SER A 23 14.34 -17.72 -17.27
N THR A 24 14.10 -18.76 -18.07
CA THR A 24 14.49 -18.85 -19.49
C THR A 24 13.75 -17.81 -20.32
N LEU A 25 12.46 -17.59 -20.05
CA LEU A 25 11.67 -16.60 -20.79
C LEU A 25 12.24 -15.19 -20.64
N GLN A 26 12.74 -14.86 -19.45
CA GLN A 26 13.42 -13.58 -19.22
C GLN A 26 14.71 -13.46 -20.02
N LYS A 27 15.51 -14.54 -20.13
CA LYS A 27 16.73 -14.56 -20.96
C LYS A 27 16.40 -14.40 -22.45
N VAL A 28 15.33 -15.04 -22.92
CA VAL A 28 14.85 -14.91 -24.30
C VAL A 28 14.40 -13.47 -24.58
N ALA A 29 13.69 -12.83 -23.66
CA ALA A 29 13.30 -11.43 -23.78
C ALA A 29 14.53 -10.51 -23.89
N LEU A 30 15.55 -10.74 -23.06
CA LEU A 30 16.78 -9.96 -23.03
C LEU A 30 17.72 -10.19 -24.23
N SER A 31 17.48 -11.22 -25.04
CA SER A 31 18.22 -11.45 -26.30
C SER A 31 17.91 -10.41 -27.40
N GLY A 32 16.92 -9.55 -27.18
CA GLY A 32 16.55 -8.46 -28.08
C GLY A 32 15.56 -8.86 -29.18
N ALA A 33 15.69 -10.05 -29.78
CA ALA A 33 14.83 -10.45 -30.90
C ALA A 33 13.34 -10.60 -30.54
N PHE A 34 13.06 -10.95 -29.28
CA PHE A 34 11.72 -11.18 -28.73
C PHE A 34 11.31 -10.14 -27.68
N ALA A 35 12.13 -9.10 -27.46
CA ALA A 35 11.93 -8.14 -26.37
C ALA A 35 10.54 -7.49 -26.44
N GLU A 36 10.14 -6.99 -27.62
CA GLU A 36 8.84 -6.32 -27.78
C GLU A 36 7.66 -7.22 -27.40
N SER A 37 7.62 -8.43 -27.96
CA SER A 37 6.57 -9.42 -27.67
C SER A 37 6.53 -9.81 -26.19
N VAL A 38 7.68 -10.00 -25.54
CA VAL A 38 7.70 -10.50 -24.15
C VAL A 38 7.46 -9.38 -23.13
N PHE A 39 7.95 -8.16 -23.36
CA PHE A 39 7.84 -7.05 -22.40
C PHE A 39 6.57 -6.22 -22.55
N TYR A 40 5.92 -6.21 -23.71
CA TYR A 40 4.83 -5.27 -24.00
C TYR A 40 3.54 -5.91 -24.53
N ASP A 41 3.55 -7.17 -25.01
CA ASP A 41 2.34 -7.81 -25.52
C ASP A 41 1.59 -8.57 -24.41
N ILE A 42 0.54 -7.92 -23.88
CA ILE A 42 -0.35 -8.51 -22.88
C ILE A 42 -1.18 -9.68 -23.45
N THR A 43 -1.54 -9.63 -24.73
CA THR A 43 -2.36 -10.68 -25.37
C THR A 43 -1.56 -11.97 -25.48
N LEU A 44 -0.28 -11.86 -25.89
CA LEU A 44 0.64 -13.00 -25.88
C LEU A 44 0.82 -13.55 -24.47
N CYS A 45 1.03 -12.67 -23.48
CA CYS A 45 1.16 -13.08 -22.08
C CYS A 45 -0.03 -13.94 -21.63
N HIS A 46 -1.26 -13.49 -21.90
CA HIS A 46 -2.47 -14.25 -21.58
C HIS A 46 -2.53 -15.60 -22.29
N GLN A 47 -2.28 -15.62 -23.61
CA GLN A 47 -2.31 -16.84 -24.39
C GLN A 47 -1.28 -17.85 -23.89
N HIS A 48 -0.07 -17.38 -23.59
CA HIS A 48 1.03 -18.21 -23.14
C HIS A 48 0.73 -18.82 -21.75
N ILE A 49 0.25 -18.02 -20.81
CA ILE A 49 -0.16 -18.50 -19.48
C ILE A 49 -1.29 -19.52 -19.59
N ARG A 50 -2.34 -19.22 -20.37
CA ARG A 50 -3.48 -20.14 -20.58
C ARG A 50 -3.04 -21.48 -21.17
N GLN A 51 -2.16 -21.45 -22.16
CA GLN A 51 -1.61 -22.66 -22.78
C GLN A 51 -0.77 -23.47 -21.77
N SER A 52 0.11 -22.81 -21.02
CA SER A 52 0.94 -23.47 -19.99
C SER A 52 0.11 -24.10 -18.88
N MET A 53 -1.02 -23.49 -18.51
CA MET A 53 -1.91 -23.99 -17.46
C MET A 53 -3.04 -24.89 -17.98
N ARG A 54 -3.07 -25.17 -19.29
CA ARG A 54 -4.11 -26.00 -19.96
C ARG A 54 -5.53 -25.48 -19.72
N VAL A 55 -5.70 -24.16 -19.69
CA VAL A 55 -7.01 -23.52 -19.49
C VAL A 55 -7.59 -23.03 -20.81
N HIS A 56 -8.77 -23.53 -21.15
CA HIS A 56 -9.47 -23.20 -22.39
C HIS A 56 -10.53 -22.10 -22.24
N SER A 57 -10.91 -21.70 -21.01
CA SER A 57 -11.83 -20.60 -20.74
C SER A 57 -11.25 -19.24 -21.15
N SER A 58 -12.08 -18.18 -21.26
CA SER A 58 -11.59 -16.83 -21.52
C SER A 58 -10.58 -16.37 -20.46
N TRP A 59 -9.78 -15.34 -20.74
CA TRP A 59 -8.85 -14.79 -19.74
C TRP A 59 -9.61 -14.30 -18.50
N ASP A 60 -10.76 -13.65 -18.72
CA ASP A 60 -11.62 -13.16 -17.65
C ASP A 60 -12.15 -14.29 -16.77
N ASP A 61 -12.65 -15.37 -17.38
CA ASP A 61 -13.11 -16.56 -16.66
C ASP A 61 -11.94 -17.27 -15.96
N PHE A 62 -10.78 -17.34 -16.61
CA PHE A 62 -9.59 -17.96 -16.04
C PHE A 62 -9.17 -17.25 -14.75
N VAL A 63 -9.11 -15.92 -14.77
CA VAL A 63 -8.81 -15.09 -13.60
C VAL A 63 -9.85 -15.25 -12.50
N ALA A 64 -11.15 -15.28 -12.86
CA ALA A 64 -12.25 -15.42 -11.90
C ALA A 64 -12.33 -16.83 -11.26
N VAL A 65 -12.11 -17.88 -12.05
CA VAL A 65 -12.30 -19.29 -11.64
C VAL A 65 -11.07 -19.84 -10.92
N ASN A 66 -9.87 -19.54 -11.43
CA ASN A 66 -8.65 -20.15 -10.90
C ASN A 66 -8.07 -19.38 -9.72
N SER A 67 -8.64 -18.22 -9.41
CA SER A 67 -8.04 -17.27 -8.49
C SER A 67 -6.55 -17.18 -8.80
N LEU A 68 -6.15 -16.60 -9.94
CA LEU A 68 -4.72 -16.37 -10.27
C LEU A 68 -3.96 -15.65 -9.12
N TYR A 69 -4.74 -15.12 -8.18
CA TYR A 69 -4.45 -14.68 -6.81
C TYR A 69 -3.99 -15.77 -5.82
N ASN A 70 -3.94 -17.04 -6.21
CA ASN A 70 -3.28 -18.11 -5.47
C ASN A 70 -1.77 -17.89 -5.58
N VAL A 71 -1.11 -17.86 -4.42
CA VAL A 71 0.29 -17.50 -4.25
C VAL A 71 1.21 -18.39 -5.10
N ARG A 72 0.85 -19.67 -5.30
CA ARG A 72 1.73 -20.65 -5.96
C ARG A 72 1.93 -20.38 -7.46
N GLU A 73 0.86 -20.19 -8.21
CA GLU A 73 0.91 -19.92 -9.64
C GLU A 73 1.50 -18.54 -9.90
N TRP A 74 1.10 -17.54 -9.11
CA TRP A 74 1.68 -16.20 -9.15
C TRP A 74 3.19 -16.24 -8.92
N ASP A 75 3.65 -16.91 -7.87
CA ASP A 75 5.07 -16.96 -7.52
C ASP A 75 5.93 -17.57 -8.63
N ALA A 76 5.42 -18.57 -9.34
CA ALA A 76 6.11 -19.23 -10.44
C ALA A 76 6.31 -18.33 -11.68
N LEU A 77 5.49 -17.27 -11.86
CA LEU A 77 5.61 -16.40 -13.02
C LEU A 77 6.91 -15.58 -13.01
N PRO A 78 7.61 -15.47 -14.16
CA PRO A 78 8.75 -14.58 -14.28
C PRO A 78 8.32 -13.12 -14.11
N ILE A 79 9.24 -12.29 -13.64
CA ILE A 79 8.96 -10.88 -13.30
C ILE A 79 8.37 -10.09 -14.47
N VAL A 80 8.71 -10.45 -15.71
CA VAL A 80 8.21 -9.78 -16.91
C VAL A 80 6.70 -9.97 -17.07
N TYR A 81 6.21 -11.18 -16.85
CA TYR A 81 4.77 -11.46 -16.90
C TYR A 81 4.04 -10.88 -15.70
N LYS A 82 4.64 -10.94 -14.50
CA LYS A 82 4.12 -10.22 -13.32
C LYS A 82 3.94 -8.73 -13.60
N ALA A 83 4.93 -8.09 -14.24
CA ALA A 83 4.89 -6.68 -14.60
C ALA A 83 3.76 -6.37 -15.58
N LEU A 84 3.61 -7.18 -16.63
CA LEU A 84 2.55 -7.03 -17.63
C LEU A 84 1.14 -7.20 -17.02
N LEU A 85 0.96 -8.20 -16.17
CA LEU A 85 -0.32 -8.48 -15.51
C LEU A 85 -0.68 -7.37 -14.50
N LEU A 86 0.30 -6.92 -13.71
CA LEU A 86 0.13 -5.71 -12.88
C LEU A 86 -0.24 -4.51 -13.76
N ARG A 87 0.37 -4.42 -14.95
CA ARG A 87 0.11 -3.35 -15.92
C ARG A 87 -1.29 -3.24 -16.42
N GLU A 88 -1.78 -4.36 -16.89
CA GLU A 88 -3.18 -4.47 -17.25
C GLU A 88 -4.08 -4.14 -16.05
N SER A 89 -3.78 -4.72 -14.88
CA SER A 89 -4.64 -4.59 -13.70
C SER A 89 -4.84 -3.14 -13.24
N PHE A 90 -3.78 -2.31 -13.19
CA PHE A 90 -3.97 -0.91 -12.79
C PHE A 90 -4.62 -0.06 -13.88
N SER A 91 -4.68 -0.54 -15.12
CA SER A 91 -5.26 0.20 -16.25
C SER A 91 -6.79 0.03 -16.40
N LEU A 92 -7.40 -0.96 -15.73
CA LEU A 92 -8.82 -1.32 -15.86
C LEU A 92 -9.75 -0.31 -15.18
N THR A 93 -10.61 0.42 -15.88
CA THR A 93 -11.36 1.56 -15.29
C THR A 93 -12.54 1.19 -14.37
N GLU A 94 -13.09 -0.03 -14.41
CA GLU A 94 -14.30 -0.39 -13.63
C GLU A 94 -14.30 -1.82 -13.06
N GLY A 95 -14.94 -1.98 -11.90
CA GLY A 95 -15.69 -3.20 -11.54
C GLY A 95 -14.95 -4.36 -10.85
N ARG A 96 -13.62 -4.48 -10.96
CA ARG A 96 -12.88 -5.51 -10.20
C ARG A 96 -12.07 -4.87 -9.08
N GLN A 97 -12.82 -4.46 -8.06
CA GLN A 97 -12.26 -4.25 -6.74
C GLN A 97 -11.55 -5.54 -6.30
N VAL A 98 -10.27 -5.43 -5.95
CA VAL A 98 -9.52 -6.38 -5.10
C VAL A 98 -9.03 -7.66 -5.78
N ALA A 99 -7.83 -7.56 -6.35
CA ALA A 99 -7.09 -8.67 -6.94
C ALA A 99 -5.58 -8.44 -6.82
N TRP A 100 -5.13 -7.29 -7.34
CA TRP A 100 -3.73 -6.84 -7.25
C TRP A 100 -3.30 -6.50 -5.82
N SER A 101 -4.25 -6.22 -4.92
CA SER A 101 -3.98 -5.94 -3.49
C SER A 101 -3.23 -7.07 -2.79
N TYR A 102 -3.36 -8.31 -3.26
CA TYR A 102 -2.69 -9.48 -2.70
C TYR A 102 -1.36 -9.82 -3.38
N TRP A 103 -0.96 -9.08 -4.41
CA TRP A 103 0.24 -9.38 -5.19
C TRP A 103 1.48 -8.77 -4.56
N LYS A 104 1.96 -9.44 -3.52
CA LYS A 104 3.21 -9.08 -2.85
C LYS A 104 4.40 -9.54 -3.69
N LEU A 105 5.31 -8.61 -3.97
CA LEU A 105 6.61 -8.87 -4.56
C LEU A 105 7.71 -8.66 -3.53
N ARG A 106 8.93 -9.12 -3.83
CA ARG A 106 10.10 -8.57 -3.13
C ARG A 106 10.25 -7.11 -3.52
N GLU A 107 10.65 -6.24 -2.58
CA GLU A 107 10.78 -4.80 -2.83
C GLU A 107 11.64 -4.49 -4.08
N SER A 108 12.75 -5.21 -4.27
CA SER A 108 13.60 -5.06 -5.47
C SER A 108 12.89 -5.42 -6.78
N GLN A 109 11.93 -6.35 -6.74
CA GLN A 109 11.10 -6.73 -7.88
C GLN A 109 10.02 -5.67 -8.12
N ALA A 110 9.37 -5.20 -7.05
CA ALA A 110 8.38 -4.13 -7.09
C ALA A 110 8.97 -2.85 -7.72
N MET A 111 10.16 -2.43 -7.26
CA MET A 111 10.90 -1.29 -7.81
C MET A 111 11.17 -1.45 -9.31
N ARG A 112 11.54 -2.65 -9.76
CA ARG A 112 11.78 -2.94 -11.18
C ARG A 112 10.51 -2.87 -12.01
N VAL A 113 9.41 -3.42 -11.52
CA VAL A 113 8.11 -3.37 -12.20
C VAL A 113 7.68 -1.91 -12.40
N VAL A 114 7.76 -1.11 -11.34
CA VAL A 114 7.41 0.32 -11.40
C VAL A 114 8.34 1.09 -12.33
N ALA A 115 9.66 0.84 -12.27
CA ALA A 115 10.62 1.50 -13.15
C ALA A 115 10.37 1.19 -14.64
N ILE A 116 10.06 -0.06 -14.99
CA ILE A 116 9.70 -0.45 -16.37
C ILE A 116 8.43 0.28 -16.80
N TRP A 117 7.45 0.40 -15.91
CA TRP A 117 6.21 1.10 -16.23
C TRP A 117 6.44 2.58 -16.48
N MET A 118 7.17 3.28 -15.60
CA MET A 118 7.43 4.72 -15.72
C MET A 118 8.16 5.08 -17.03
N GLN A 119 8.84 4.12 -17.67
CA GLN A 119 9.44 4.30 -19.00
C GLN A 119 8.40 4.25 -20.15
N SER A 120 7.21 3.69 -19.92
CA SER A 120 6.17 3.58 -20.94
C SER A 120 5.38 4.89 -21.12
N SER A 121 5.00 5.18 -22.37
CA SER A 121 4.14 6.33 -22.68
C SER A 121 2.79 6.18 -21.99
N GLY A 122 2.32 7.23 -21.32
CA GLY A 122 1.02 7.23 -20.64
C GLY A 122 1.02 6.49 -19.30
N TRP A 123 2.18 6.29 -18.67
CA TRP A 123 2.30 5.60 -17.37
C TRP A 123 1.44 6.19 -16.25
N LEU A 124 1.08 7.47 -16.35
CA LEU A 124 0.18 8.15 -15.40
C LEU A 124 -1.19 7.47 -15.34
N LYS A 125 -1.66 6.83 -16.42
CA LYS A 125 -2.89 6.05 -16.41
C LYS A 125 -2.68 4.82 -15.50
N GLY A 126 -3.45 4.73 -14.42
CA GLY A 126 -3.32 3.68 -13.41
C GLY A 126 -2.29 3.98 -12.30
N SER A 127 -1.69 5.17 -12.28
CA SER A 127 -0.74 5.56 -11.22
C SER A 127 -1.37 5.63 -9.83
N GLU A 128 -2.66 6.00 -9.72
CA GLU A 128 -3.43 5.93 -8.47
C GLU A 128 -3.40 4.53 -7.86
N ARG A 129 -3.78 3.52 -8.62
CA ARG A 129 -3.76 2.11 -8.17
C ARG A 129 -2.36 1.59 -7.91
N MET A 130 -1.37 2.10 -8.63
CA MET A 130 0.02 1.78 -8.35
C MET A 130 0.46 2.32 -6.98
N LEU A 131 0.04 3.54 -6.64
CA LEU A 131 0.25 4.13 -5.31
C LEU A 131 -0.49 3.33 -4.23
N GLU A 132 -1.74 2.95 -4.47
CA GLU A 132 -2.53 2.12 -3.55
C GLU A 132 -1.87 0.77 -3.31
N TRP A 133 -1.45 0.08 -4.38
CA TRP A 133 -0.76 -1.20 -4.30
C TRP A 133 0.56 -1.09 -3.53
N ALA A 134 1.35 -0.05 -3.82
CA ALA A 134 2.61 0.18 -3.14
C ALA A 134 2.41 0.51 -1.64
N SER A 135 1.41 1.33 -1.32
CA SER A 135 1.06 1.68 0.06
C SER A 135 0.55 0.46 0.84
N LEU A 136 -0.31 -0.36 0.24
CA LEU A 136 -0.84 -1.58 0.87
C LEU A 136 0.25 -2.61 1.19
N ASN A 137 1.32 -2.65 0.40
CA ASN A 137 2.42 -3.60 0.58
C ASN A 137 3.61 -3.02 1.37
N GLY A 138 3.50 -1.78 1.89
CA GLY A 138 4.57 -1.12 2.63
C GLY A 138 5.77 -0.71 1.79
N TYR A 139 5.61 -0.52 0.48
CA TYR A 139 6.68 -0.07 -0.43
C TYR A 139 6.83 1.44 -0.40
N TRP A 140 7.17 2.00 0.76
CA TRP A 140 7.17 3.45 0.97
C TRP A 140 8.07 4.21 -0.01
N GLN A 141 9.26 3.68 -0.39
CA GLN A 141 10.14 4.33 -1.37
C GLN A 141 9.49 4.41 -2.75
N ILE A 142 8.73 3.39 -3.14
CA ILE A 142 7.96 3.40 -4.39
C ILE A 142 6.91 4.50 -4.32
N VAL A 143 6.14 4.56 -3.23
CA VAL A 143 5.10 5.57 -3.03
C VAL A 143 5.70 6.98 -3.08
N THR A 144 6.77 7.25 -2.33
CA THR A 144 7.46 8.55 -2.34
C THR A 144 7.96 8.92 -3.73
N ASN A 145 8.61 8.00 -4.45
CA ASN A 145 9.10 8.24 -5.80
C ASN A 145 7.97 8.54 -6.80
N LEU A 146 6.88 7.78 -6.73
CA LEU A 146 5.70 7.99 -7.58
C LEU A 146 5.05 9.32 -7.29
N ILE A 147 4.80 9.66 -6.02
CA ILE A 147 4.25 10.94 -5.61
C ILE A 147 5.12 12.05 -6.20
N SER A 148 6.44 12.05 -6.00
CA SER A 148 7.33 13.07 -6.54
C SER A 148 7.32 13.16 -8.08
N SER A 149 7.03 12.05 -8.76
CA SER A 149 7.03 11.98 -10.23
C SER A 149 5.68 12.34 -10.87
N ILE A 150 4.57 12.23 -10.14
CA ILE A 150 3.22 12.55 -10.63
C ILE A 150 2.99 14.07 -10.53
N PRO A 151 2.66 14.76 -11.63
CA PRO A 151 2.33 16.19 -11.60
C PRO A 151 1.13 16.48 -10.69
N GLN A 152 1.18 17.57 -9.93
CA GLN A 152 0.09 17.96 -9.03
C GLN A 152 -1.24 18.21 -9.78
N SER A 153 -1.16 18.64 -11.04
CA SER A 153 -2.33 18.85 -11.91
C SER A 153 -3.00 17.57 -12.41
N TYR A 154 -2.45 16.38 -12.14
CA TYR A 154 -2.98 15.12 -12.65
C TYR A 154 -4.26 14.66 -11.93
N GLY A 155 -4.57 15.23 -10.75
CA GLY A 155 -5.86 15.00 -10.08
C GLY A 155 -6.03 13.61 -9.46
N ILE A 156 -4.95 13.03 -8.92
CA ILE A 156 -5.00 11.77 -8.16
C ILE A 156 -5.80 11.95 -6.88
N ASP A 157 -6.70 11.02 -6.60
CA ASP A 157 -7.26 10.83 -5.26
C ASP A 157 -6.24 10.07 -4.38
N TYR A 158 -5.77 10.71 -3.31
CA TYR A 158 -4.81 10.12 -2.39
C TYR A 158 -5.46 9.56 -1.13
N ASP A 159 -6.79 9.60 -0.98
CA ASP A 159 -7.46 9.26 0.28
C ASP A 159 -7.17 7.83 0.75
N LEU A 160 -7.19 6.85 -0.16
CA LEU A 160 -6.86 5.47 0.21
C LEU A 160 -5.38 5.32 0.58
N VAL A 161 -4.48 5.92 -0.21
CA VAL A 161 -3.03 5.90 0.02
C VAL A 161 -2.69 6.53 1.37
N TRP A 162 -3.33 7.66 1.68
CA TRP A 162 -3.21 8.39 2.94
C TRP A 162 -3.66 7.52 4.11
N ASN A 163 -4.88 6.99 4.07
CA ASN A 163 -5.40 6.14 5.15
C ASN A 163 -4.53 4.89 5.38
N LEU A 164 -4.08 4.23 4.31
CA LEU A 164 -3.17 3.07 4.43
C LEU A 164 -1.84 3.45 5.09
N ALA A 165 -1.28 4.62 4.78
CA ALA A 165 -0.05 5.09 5.40
C ALA A 165 -0.22 5.42 6.88
N LEU A 166 -1.37 6.02 7.25
CA LEU A 166 -1.73 6.28 8.64
C LEU A 166 -1.91 5.00 9.45
N ILE A 167 -2.50 3.96 8.85
CA ILE A 167 -2.78 2.68 9.52
C ILE A 167 -1.51 1.84 9.70
N GLN A 168 -0.60 1.89 8.74
CA GLN A 168 0.64 1.09 8.74
C GLN A 168 1.83 1.82 9.38
N ASN A 169 1.62 2.99 9.98
CA ASN A 169 2.68 3.84 10.55
C ASN A 169 3.80 4.21 9.53
N GLU A 170 3.45 4.42 8.25
CA GLU A 170 4.40 4.66 7.17
C GLU A 170 4.82 6.13 7.07
N VAL A 171 5.77 6.52 7.92
CA VAL A 171 6.28 7.91 8.05
C VAL A 171 6.71 8.51 6.72
N GLY A 172 7.43 7.74 5.88
CA GLY A 172 7.94 8.24 4.60
C GLY A 172 6.82 8.59 3.61
N VAL A 173 5.72 7.84 3.63
CA VAL A 173 4.54 8.12 2.79
C VAL A 173 3.78 9.33 3.32
N VAL A 174 3.58 9.41 4.65
CA VAL A 174 2.91 10.55 5.28
C VAL A 174 3.66 11.85 4.98
N GLN A 175 4.99 11.87 5.13
CA GLN A 175 5.82 13.03 4.82
C GLN A 175 5.72 13.47 3.35
N ALA A 176 5.63 12.52 2.42
CA ALA A 176 5.43 12.85 1.01
C ALA A 176 4.03 13.45 0.76
N LEU A 177 3.00 12.91 1.42
CA LEU A 177 1.61 13.31 1.22
C LEU A 177 1.22 14.61 1.92
N VAL A 178 1.81 14.97 3.07
CA VAL A 178 1.52 16.26 3.74
C VAL A 178 1.93 17.49 2.91
N SER A 179 2.76 17.30 1.88
CA SER A 179 3.05 18.36 0.89
C SER A 179 1.94 18.56 -0.14
N ARG A 180 1.04 17.58 -0.27
CA ARG A 180 -0.05 17.54 -1.27
C ARG A 180 -1.43 17.62 -0.64
N LEU A 181 -1.57 17.10 0.57
CA LEU A 181 -2.78 17.04 1.37
C LEU A 181 -2.57 17.88 2.61
N ASP A 182 -3.58 18.66 2.98
CA ASP A 182 -3.61 19.31 4.28
C ASP A 182 -4.12 18.31 5.32
N PRO A 183 -3.29 17.84 6.28
CA PRO A 183 -3.70 16.85 7.26
C PRO A 183 -4.67 17.39 8.34
N SER A 184 -4.87 18.72 8.41
CA SER A 184 -5.78 19.36 9.37
C SER A 184 -7.26 19.28 8.96
N VAL A 185 -7.54 18.93 7.69
CA VAL A 185 -8.90 18.79 7.17
C VAL A 185 -9.68 17.69 7.90
N ASN A 186 -11.02 17.78 7.83
CA ASN A 186 -11.94 16.82 8.45
C ASN A 186 -11.74 16.67 9.97
N ASP A 187 -11.62 17.78 10.68
CA ASP A 187 -11.48 17.82 12.15
C ASP A 187 -10.35 16.90 12.66
N SER A 188 -9.18 16.96 12.01
CA SER A 188 -8.00 16.16 12.38
C SER A 188 -8.26 14.64 12.38
N ARG A 189 -9.15 14.15 11.49
CA ARG A 189 -9.45 12.71 11.35
C ARG A 189 -8.20 11.87 11.13
N ALA A 190 -7.17 12.41 10.46
CA ALA A 190 -5.89 11.75 10.29
C ALA A 190 -5.24 11.35 11.62
N LEU A 191 -5.29 12.24 12.62
CA LEU A 191 -4.76 12.00 13.96
C LEU A 191 -5.54 10.90 14.68
N CYS A 192 -6.87 10.89 14.54
CA CYS A 192 -7.73 9.84 15.08
C CYS A 192 -7.44 8.47 14.44
N THR A 193 -7.30 8.42 13.11
CA THR A 193 -6.97 7.17 12.39
C THR A 193 -5.62 6.62 12.82
N ALA A 194 -4.59 7.47 12.87
CA ALA A 194 -3.25 7.05 13.31
C ALA A 194 -3.26 6.59 14.77
N ALA A 195 -3.97 7.29 15.66
CA ALA A 195 -4.09 6.92 17.06
C ALA A 195 -4.83 5.58 17.26
N ALA A 196 -5.83 5.30 16.44
CA ALA A 196 -6.59 4.05 16.45
C ALA A 196 -5.79 2.82 15.96
N HIS A 197 -4.59 3.01 15.39
CA HIS A 197 -3.75 1.93 14.85
C HIS A 197 -2.32 1.96 15.41
N ASP A 198 -2.15 2.57 16.59
CA ASP A 198 -0.88 2.76 17.29
C ASP A 198 0.26 3.32 16.42
N SER A 199 -0.07 4.20 15.48
CA SER A 199 0.89 4.76 14.54
C SER A 199 1.61 5.98 15.13
N ALA A 200 2.36 5.72 16.21
CA ALA A 200 2.96 6.73 17.07
C ALA A 200 3.94 7.67 16.33
N ASP A 201 4.69 7.17 15.36
CA ASP A 201 5.64 8.00 14.62
C ASP A 201 4.93 8.90 13.61
N VAL A 202 3.89 8.39 12.97
CA VAL A 202 2.98 9.21 12.15
C VAL A 202 2.29 10.29 13.01
N VAL A 203 1.83 9.96 14.21
CA VAL A 203 1.23 10.94 15.15
C VAL A 203 2.20 12.09 15.43
N LYS A 204 3.48 11.81 15.70
CA LYS A 204 4.51 12.85 15.90
C LYS A 204 4.68 13.75 14.66
N ILE A 205 4.53 13.21 13.46
CA ILE A 205 4.58 14.01 12.22
C ILE A 205 3.33 14.88 12.10
N LEU A 206 2.14 14.30 12.27
CA LEU A 206 0.88 15.04 12.17
C LEU A 206 0.80 16.20 13.15
N LEU A 207 1.26 16.03 14.39
CA LEU A 207 1.29 17.09 15.40
C LEU A 207 2.19 18.27 15.02
N LYS A 208 3.18 18.06 14.14
CA LYS A 208 4.02 19.12 13.56
C LYS A 208 3.38 19.82 12.37
N CYS A 209 2.29 19.30 11.81
CA CYS A 209 1.59 19.82 10.63
C CYS A 209 0.33 20.62 11.00
N ASP A 210 0.36 21.40 12.09
CA ASP A 210 -0.76 22.22 12.59
C ASP A 210 -2.07 21.49 12.89
N VAL A 211 -2.08 20.15 12.85
CA VAL A 211 -3.22 19.33 13.26
C VAL A 211 -3.51 19.57 14.74
N ASP A 212 -4.77 19.83 15.11
CA ASP A 212 -5.16 20.12 16.49
C ASP A 212 -5.38 18.80 17.26
N PRO A 213 -4.56 18.47 18.27
CA PRO A 213 -4.75 17.27 19.07
C PRO A 213 -6.03 17.29 19.94
N ARG A 214 -6.70 18.43 20.03
CA ARG A 214 -7.95 18.62 20.79
C ARG A 214 -9.19 18.40 19.93
N ALA A 215 -9.02 18.23 18.62
CA ALA A 215 -10.11 18.05 17.68
C ALA A 215 -11.00 16.85 18.08
N MET A 216 -12.28 16.92 17.69
CA MET A 216 -13.30 15.94 18.07
C MET A 216 -13.35 15.67 19.59
N ASN A 217 -13.14 16.69 20.42
CA ASN A 217 -13.09 16.57 21.89
C ASN A 217 -12.02 15.56 22.39
N TYR A 218 -10.79 15.66 21.86
CA TYR A 218 -9.67 14.78 22.23
C TYR A 218 -9.88 13.30 21.84
N ARG A 219 -10.61 13.02 20.75
CA ARG A 219 -10.93 11.65 20.33
C ARG A 219 -9.69 10.78 20.09
N SER A 220 -8.61 11.36 19.55
CA SER A 220 -7.33 10.64 19.36
C SER A 220 -6.74 10.15 20.68
N LEU A 221 -6.82 10.96 21.74
CA LEU A 221 -6.37 10.61 23.09
C LEU A 221 -7.27 9.54 23.70
N GLU A 222 -8.59 9.70 23.60
CA GLU A 222 -9.57 8.73 24.09
C GLU A 222 -9.34 7.35 23.47
N VAL A 223 -9.26 7.28 22.14
CA VAL A 223 -9.06 6.00 21.42
C VAL A 223 -7.72 5.35 21.80
N ALA A 224 -6.64 6.12 21.94
CA ALA A 224 -5.36 5.59 22.37
C ALA A 224 -5.38 5.05 23.81
N ILE A 225 -6.19 5.65 24.71
CA ILE A 225 -6.43 5.13 26.06
C ILE A 225 -7.24 3.82 26.00
N GLU A 226 -8.37 3.83 25.29
CA GLU A 226 -9.29 2.68 25.19
C GLU A 226 -8.62 1.43 24.60
N GLN A 227 -7.70 1.63 23.65
CA GLN A 227 -6.96 0.56 22.99
C GLN A 227 -5.58 0.28 23.60
N PHE A 228 -5.18 1.01 24.65
CA PHE A 228 -3.90 0.85 25.34
C PHE A 228 -2.67 1.09 24.42
N HIS A 229 -2.78 2.00 23.46
CA HIS A 229 -1.72 2.37 22.52
C HIS A 229 -0.70 3.32 23.18
N ILE A 230 0.23 2.74 23.95
CA ILE A 230 1.18 3.46 24.82
C ILE A 230 2.04 4.46 24.05
N ASP A 231 2.62 4.05 22.93
CA ASP A 231 3.58 4.88 22.20
C ASP A 231 2.88 6.05 21.53
N THR A 232 1.66 5.83 21.04
CA THR A 232 0.75 6.87 20.60
C THR A 232 0.38 7.83 21.72
N LEU A 233 0.05 7.34 22.92
CA LEU A 233 -0.24 8.20 24.08
C LEU A 233 0.95 9.08 24.44
N ARG A 234 2.16 8.53 24.46
CA ARG A 234 3.39 9.30 24.68
C ARG A 234 3.57 10.37 23.61
N ALA A 235 3.33 10.04 22.35
CA ALA A 235 3.40 11.00 21.26
C ALA A 235 2.38 12.14 21.43
N LEU A 236 1.12 11.84 21.73
CA LEU A 236 0.07 12.84 21.96
C LEU A 236 0.36 13.72 23.18
N LEU A 237 0.84 13.14 24.29
CA LEU A 237 1.13 13.87 25.53
C LEU A 237 2.44 14.68 25.47
N SER A 238 3.29 14.42 24.47
CA SER A 238 4.45 15.26 24.19
C SER A 238 4.08 16.62 23.57
N ASP A 239 2.87 16.74 23.02
CA ASP A 239 2.37 18.01 22.49
C ASP A 239 1.90 18.92 23.63
N SER A 240 2.46 20.13 23.71
CA SER A 240 2.15 21.10 24.76
C SER A 240 0.68 21.55 24.77
N ARG A 241 -0.06 21.34 23.67
CA ARG A 241 -1.49 21.61 23.58
C ARG A 241 -2.31 20.55 24.34
N VAL A 242 -1.78 19.36 24.60
CA VAL A 242 -2.45 18.33 25.40
C VAL A 242 -2.00 18.42 26.85
N GLN A 243 -2.89 18.85 27.74
CA GLN A 243 -2.56 18.99 29.14
C GLN A 243 -2.66 17.64 29.86
N PHE A 244 -1.75 17.39 30.79
CA PHE A 244 -1.75 16.17 31.60
C PHE A 244 -3.05 15.99 32.41
N VAL A 245 -3.67 17.08 32.88
CA VAL A 245 -4.96 17.01 33.57
C VAL A 245 -6.08 16.48 32.68
N THR A 246 -6.05 16.80 31.37
CA THR A 246 -6.99 16.26 30.39
C THR A 246 -6.84 14.76 30.27
N PHE A 247 -5.60 14.26 30.22
CA PHE A 247 -5.32 12.82 30.22
C PHE A 247 -5.89 12.13 31.46
N ILE A 248 -5.62 12.65 32.66
CA ILE A 248 -6.15 12.08 33.90
C ILE A 248 -7.69 12.06 33.87
N TYR A 249 -8.32 13.16 33.47
CA TYR A 249 -9.78 13.24 33.34
C TYR A 249 -10.32 12.18 32.36
N MET A 250 -9.72 12.07 31.17
CA MET A 250 -10.15 11.09 30.16
C MET A 250 -9.97 9.66 30.65
N CYS A 251 -8.86 9.33 31.31
CA CYS A 251 -8.69 8.01 31.88
C CYS A 251 -9.73 7.69 32.96
N VAL A 252 -10.09 8.65 33.81
CA VAL A 252 -11.16 8.47 34.81
C VAL A 252 -12.51 8.21 34.13
N VAL A 253 -12.85 8.98 33.10
CA VAL A 253 -14.09 8.81 32.33
C VAL A 253 -14.12 7.45 31.63
N SER A 254 -13.03 7.04 30.96
CA SER A 254 -12.92 5.73 30.31
C SER A 254 -13.00 4.60 31.33
N ILE A 255 -12.37 4.70 32.51
CA ILE A 255 -12.54 3.70 33.57
C ILE A 255 -14.00 3.61 34.00
N ALA A 256 -14.67 4.75 34.22
CA ALA A 256 -16.06 4.79 34.64
C ALA A 256 -17.02 4.18 33.59
N SER A 257 -16.75 4.36 32.29
CA SER A 257 -17.54 3.74 31.22
C SER A 257 -17.28 2.23 31.05
N TYR A 258 -16.06 1.76 31.36
CA TYR A 258 -15.66 0.35 31.27
C TYR A 258 -16.02 -0.51 32.49
N VAL A 259 -16.24 0.09 33.68
CA VAL A 259 -16.73 -0.63 34.87
C VAL A 259 -18.08 -1.34 34.62
N HIS A 260 -18.80 -0.97 33.55
CA HIS A 260 -20.03 -1.65 33.11
C HIS A 260 -19.83 -2.75 32.04
N ARG A 261 -18.63 -2.96 31.50
CA ARG A 261 -18.32 -3.96 30.44
C ARG A 261 -17.12 -4.84 30.83
N GLU A 262 -17.31 -5.75 31.79
CA GLU A 262 -16.49 -6.95 32.12
C GLU A 262 -14.97 -7.02 31.76
N VAL A 263 -14.24 -5.90 31.77
CA VAL A 263 -12.77 -5.88 31.74
C VAL A 263 -12.31 -5.17 33.00
N GLY A 264 -11.46 -5.85 33.79
CA GLY A 264 -11.19 -5.48 35.17
C GLY A 264 -10.62 -4.05 35.34
N PRO A 265 -11.27 -3.15 36.11
CA PRO A 265 -10.78 -1.79 36.37
C PRO A 265 -9.38 -1.74 37.02
N ALA A 266 -8.93 -2.87 37.59
CA ALA A 266 -7.58 -3.03 38.11
C ALA A 266 -6.48 -2.90 37.04
N PHE A 267 -6.74 -3.26 35.78
CA PHE A 267 -5.74 -3.16 34.71
C PHE A 267 -5.52 -1.71 34.28
N LEU A 268 -6.59 -0.93 34.07
CA LEU A 268 -6.51 0.50 33.77
C LEU A 268 -5.91 1.32 34.92
N PHE A 269 -6.18 0.93 36.17
CA PHE A 269 -5.57 1.56 37.34
C PHE A 269 -4.06 1.26 37.44
N SER A 270 -3.66 0.01 37.23
CA SER A 270 -2.22 -0.37 37.18
C SER A 270 -1.50 0.31 36.01
N PHE A 271 -2.15 0.41 34.85
CA PHE A 271 -1.69 1.12 33.66
C PHE A 271 -1.47 2.62 33.93
N LEU A 272 -2.42 3.28 34.59
CA LEU A 272 -2.28 4.66 35.04
C LEU A 272 -1.13 4.83 36.05
N CYS A 273 -1.04 3.97 37.06
CA CYS A 273 0.04 4.02 38.04
C CYS A 273 1.41 3.86 37.38
N PHE A 274 1.56 2.94 36.42
CA PHE A 274 2.80 2.75 35.69
C PHE A 274 3.13 3.96 34.80
N TYR A 275 2.14 4.52 34.10
CA TYR A 275 2.34 5.66 33.21
C TYR A 275 2.68 6.96 33.97
N VAL A 276 1.96 7.26 35.05
CA VAL A 276 2.21 8.45 35.89
C VAL A 276 3.59 8.38 36.56
N VAL A 277 4.06 7.18 36.93
CA VAL A 277 5.39 6.97 37.53
C VAL A 277 6.50 7.10 36.47
N SER A 278 6.29 6.61 35.26
CA SER A 278 7.31 6.65 34.18
C SER A 278 7.39 8.01 33.46
N ALA A 279 6.27 8.72 33.31
CA ALA A 279 6.25 10.07 32.69
C ALA A 279 6.91 11.16 33.54
N LYS A 280 7.16 10.91 34.83
CA LYS A 280 7.94 11.80 35.72
C LYS A 280 9.44 11.51 35.72
N ALA A 281 9.89 10.45 35.05
CA ALA A 281 11.28 9.96 35.10
C ALA A 281 12.11 10.28 33.84
N ALA A 282 11.54 10.97 32.85
CA ALA A 282 12.20 11.46 31.64
C ALA A 282 12.06 12.98 31.55
#